data_AF-C8XTC8-F1
#
_entry.id   AF-C8XTC8-F1
#
_cell.length_a   1.000
_cell.length_b   1.000
_cell.length_c   1.000
_cell.angle_alpha   90.00
_cell.angle_beta   90.00
_cell.angle_gamma   90.00
#
_symmetry.space_group_name_H-M   'P 1'
#
loop_
_entity.id
_entity.type
_entity.pdbx_description
1 polymer ?
#
loop_
_entity_poly.entity_id
_entity_poly.type
_entity_poly.pdbx_seq_one_letter_code
_entity_poly.pdbx_strand_id
1 'polypeptide(L)'
;NPLAELTHKRRLSALGPGGLTRERAGFEVRDVHYSHYGRMCPIETPEGPNIGLINSLSSFAKVNRFGFIETPYRRIDPETGKVTSRIDYLTADEEDNYVVAQANALLGDDGSFLDEEVVARFKGENTVVKRDRVDYMDVSPKQVVSAATACIPFLENDDSNRALMGANMQRQAVPLMQPEAPRVGTGMEYVSGKDSGAAVICKHEGIVEHVEAREVWVRRIKNVDGQEVKGDLDKYRMLKFIRSNQGTCYNQRPIVAVGNRVTKGEILADGPSMELGELALGRNVLVAFMTWDGYNYEDAIIMSERLVKDDVYTSIHIEEYESESRDTKLGPEEITRDIPNVGEDALRNLDERGIIRTGAEVKDGDLLVGKVTPKGVTELTAEERLLHA
;
A
#
# COMPACT_ATOMS: atom_id res chain seq x y z
N ASN A 1 -2.31 4.12 -1.93
CA ASN A 1 -1.14 4.25 -1.03
C ASN A 1 -0.26 3.00 -1.17
N PRO A 2 0.96 2.96 -0.60
CA PRO A 2 1.88 1.82 -0.73
C PRO A 2 1.33 0.50 -0.17
N LEU A 3 0.57 0.55 0.94
CA LEU A 3 -0.01 -0.64 1.56
C LEU A 3 -1.08 -1.29 0.65
N ALA A 4 -1.88 -0.48 -0.03
CA ALA A 4 -2.87 -0.96 -1.00
C ALA A 4 -2.21 -1.69 -2.18
N GLU A 5 -1.08 -1.19 -2.66
CA GLU A 5 -0.32 -1.85 -3.72
C GLU A 5 0.27 -3.18 -3.25
N LEU A 6 0.91 -3.19 -2.07
CA LEU A 6 1.51 -4.38 -1.48
C LEU A 6 0.46 -5.48 -1.23
N THR A 7 -0.67 -5.13 -0.62
CA THR A 7 -1.77 -6.07 -0.34
C THR A 7 -2.42 -6.57 -1.62
N HIS A 8 -2.59 -5.71 -2.63
CA HIS A 8 -3.15 -6.14 -3.92
C HIS A 8 -2.26 -7.17 -4.62
N LYS A 9 -0.93 -7.00 -4.58
CA LYS A 9 0.03 -7.98 -5.14
C LYS A 9 0.04 -9.31 -4.38
N ARG A 10 -0.38 -9.32 -3.11
CA ARG A 10 -0.42 -10.50 -2.23
C ARG A 10 -1.82 -11.12 -2.10
N ARG A 11 -2.74 -10.74 -2.97
CA ARG A 11 -4.14 -11.19 -2.94
C ARG A 11 -4.29 -12.57 -3.58
N LEU A 12 -5.10 -13.40 -2.94
CA LEU A 12 -5.56 -14.69 -3.43
C LEU A 12 -7.04 -14.58 -3.83
N SER A 13 -7.40 -15.15 -4.97
CA SER A 13 -8.77 -15.14 -5.49
C SER A 13 -9.19 -16.56 -5.85
N ALA A 14 -10.29 -17.02 -5.26
CA ALA A 14 -10.96 -18.25 -5.68
C ALA A 14 -11.83 -18.03 -6.94
N LEU A 15 -12.02 -16.78 -7.36
CA LEU A 15 -12.78 -16.38 -8.54
C LEU A 15 -11.88 -16.31 -9.78
N GLY A 16 -12.44 -16.58 -10.96
CA GLY A 16 -11.78 -16.43 -12.25
C GLY A 16 -11.86 -17.69 -13.12
N PRO A 17 -11.19 -17.71 -14.28
CA PRO A 17 -11.13 -18.89 -15.15
C PRO A 17 -10.58 -20.10 -14.38
N GLY A 18 -11.33 -21.20 -14.36
CA GLY A 18 -10.97 -22.41 -13.60
C GLY A 18 -11.27 -22.36 -12.09
N GLY A 19 -11.75 -21.22 -11.60
CA GLY A 19 -12.18 -21.04 -10.21
C GLY A 19 -13.69 -21.14 -10.03
N LEU A 20 -14.17 -20.64 -8.90
CA LEU A 20 -15.58 -20.59 -8.55
C LEU A 20 -16.25 -19.34 -9.13
N THR A 21 -17.56 -19.41 -9.35
CA THR A 21 -18.40 -18.23 -9.57
C THR A 21 -19.06 -17.84 -8.25
N ARG A 22 -19.38 -16.55 -8.08
CA ARG A 22 -20.00 -16.03 -6.84
C ARG A 22 -21.28 -16.77 -6.44
N GLU A 23 -22.08 -17.16 -7.44
CA GLU A 23 -23.37 -17.86 -7.26
C GLU A 23 -23.20 -19.33 -6.89
N ARG A 24 -22.10 -19.97 -7.31
CA ARG A 24 -21.81 -21.39 -7.01
C ARG A 24 -21.00 -21.57 -5.73
N ALA A 25 -20.43 -20.48 -5.20
CA ALA A 25 -19.65 -20.52 -3.98
C ALA A 25 -20.56 -20.57 -2.75
N GLY A 26 -20.76 -21.77 -2.22
CA GLY A 26 -21.49 -22.04 -0.98
C GLY A 26 -20.77 -21.51 0.27
N PHE A 27 -21.34 -21.79 1.43
CA PHE A 27 -20.80 -21.35 2.72
C PHE A 27 -19.45 -22.02 3.04
N GLU A 28 -19.31 -23.31 2.74
CA GLU A 28 -18.12 -24.12 3.08
C GLU A 28 -16.81 -23.58 2.52
N VAL A 29 -16.83 -23.00 1.32
CA VAL A 29 -15.64 -22.44 0.65
C VAL A 29 -15.31 -21.02 1.10
N ARG A 30 -16.24 -20.36 1.82
CA ARG A 30 -16.06 -19.00 2.35
C ARG A 30 -15.60 -19.00 3.79
N ASP A 31 -15.78 -20.12 4.49
CA ASP A 31 -15.46 -20.24 5.90
C ASP A 31 -13.94 -20.32 6.13
N VAL A 32 -13.52 -19.95 7.34
CA VAL A 32 -12.10 -19.99 7.72
C VAL A 32 -11.75 -21.41 8.14
N HIS A 33 -10.91 -22.07 7.35
CA HIS A 33 -10.42 -23.40 7.66
C HIS A 33 -9.14 -23.33 8.52
N TYR A 34 -8.91 -24.31 9.40
CA TYR A 34 -7.75 -24.32 10.30
C TYR A 34 -6.41 -24.30 9.54
N SER A 35 -6.35 -24.91 8.36
CA SER A 35 -5.14 -24.91 7.51
C SER A 35 -4.75 -23.52 6.99
N HIS A 36 -5.63 -22.52 7.10
CA HIS A 36 -5.33 -21.14 6.74
C HIS A 36 -4.29 -20.52 7.68
N TYR A 37 -4.11 -21.08 8.88
CA TYR A 37 -3.17 -20.58 9.89
C TYR A 37 -1.76 -20.41 9.29
N GLY A 38 -1.22 -19.18 9.37
CA GLY A 38 0.10 -18.85 8.83
C GLY A 38 0.19 -18.71 7.30
N ARG A 39 -0.86 -19.10 6.56
CA ARG A 39 -0.89 -19.18 5.09
C ARG A 39 -1.76 -18.09 4.47
N MET A 40 -3.00 -17.99 4.94
CA MET A 40 -3.98 -17.01 4.51
C MET A 40 -4.51 -16.25 5.71
N CYS A 41 -4.62 -14.94 5.57
CA CYS A 41 -5.10 -14.11 6.67
C CYS A 41 -6.60 -14.36 6.90
N PRO A 42 -7.02 -14.71 8.13
CA PRO A 42 -8.43 -14.94 8.44
C PRO A 42 -9.25 -13.65 8.60
N ILE A 43 -8.57 -12.48 8.67
CA ILE A 43 -9.20 -11.18 8.93
C ILE A 43 -9.36 -10.36 7.63
N GLU A 44 -8.32 -10.34 6.79
CA GLU A 44 -8.33 -9.48 5.59
C GLU A 44 -9.06 -10.17 4.42
N THR A 45 -10.36 -9.90 4.33
CA THR A 45 -11.22 -10.21 3.17
C THR A 45 -12.12 -9.00 2.86
N PRO A 46 -12.52 -8.78 1.60
CA PRO A 46 -13.55 -7.80 1.29
C PRO A 46 -14.88 -8.13 1.98
N GLU A 47 -15.61 -7.09 2.34
CA GLU A 47 -16.98 -7.19 2.82
C GLU A 47 -17.97 -7.51 1.67
N GLY A 48 -19.14 -8.03 2.03
CA GLY A 48 -20.24 -8.26 1.09
C GLY A 48 -20.07 -9.53 0.24
N PRO A 49 -20.46 -9.53 -1.05
CA PRO A 49 -20.60 -10.75 -1.85
C PRO A 49 -19.33 -11.58 -2.03
N ASN A 50 -18.15 -10.97 -1.88
CA ASN A 50 -16.85 -11.61 -2.08
C ASN A 50 -16.21 -12.12 -0.78
N ILE A 51 -16.89 -12.03 0.36
CA ILE A 51 -16.36 -12.51 1.64
C ILE A 51 -15.91 -13.97 1.55
N GLY A 52 -14.68 -14.24 2.00
CA GLY A 52 -14.05 -15.56 1.99
C GLY A 52 -13.54 -16.03 0.62
N LEU A 53 -13.95 -15.39 -0.48
CA LEU A 53 -13.53 -15.74 -1.85
C LEU A 53 -12.28 -14.98 -2.30
N ILE A 54 -12.00 -13.87 -1.63
CA ILE A 54 -10.80 -13.07 -1.83
C ILE A 54 -10.13 -12.94 -0.48
N ASN A 55 -8.95 -13.52 -0.34
CA ASN A 55 -8.14 -13.47 0.87
C ASN A 55 -6.78 -12.85 0.57
N SER A 56 -6.03 -12.51 1.61
CA SER A 56 -4.63 -12.07 1.47
C SER A 56 -3.67 -13.12 2.02
N LEU A 57 -2.50 -13.26 1.40
CA LEU A 57 -1.41 -14.05 1.97
C LEU A 57 -1.00 -13.50 3.34
N SER A 58 -0.83 -14.38 4.32
CA SER A 58 -0.29 -14.02 5.62
C SER A 58 1.17 -13.52 5.51
N SER A 59 1.67 -12.87 6.56
CA SER A 59 2.93 -12.11 6.52
C SER A 59 4.15 -12.93 6.09
N PHE A 60 4.26 -14.18 6.55
CA PHE A 60 5.42 -15.05 6.29
C PHE A 60 5.14 -16.17 5.27
N ALA A 61 3.91 -16.23 4.75
CA ALA A 61 3.48 -17.26 3.80
C ALA A 61 4.28 -17.18 2.49
N LYS A 62 4.61 -18.34 1.94
CA LYS A 62 5.28 -18.49 0.64
C LYS A 62 4.54 -19.50 -0.23
N VAL A 63 4.61 -19.33 -1.54
CA VAL A 63 4.14 -20.32 -2.51
C VAL A 63 5.33 -21.16 -2.96
N ASN A 64 5.24 -22.47 -2.80
CA ASN A 64 6.31 -23.39 -3.18
C ASN A 64 6.33 -23.67 -4.68
N ARG A 65 7.32 -24.45 -5.14
CA ARG A 65 7.49 -24.81 -6.57
C ARG A 65 6.30 -25.58 -7.18
N PHE A 66 5.45 -26.19 -6.36
CA PHE A 66 4.28 -26.94 -6.79
C PHE A 66 2.99 -26.11 -6.72
N GLY A 67 3.06 -24.88 -6.22
CA GLY A 67 1.91 -23.99 -6.08
C GLY A 67 1.17 -24.08 -4.75
N PHE A 68 1.67 -24.87 -3.77
CA PHE A 68 1.09 -24.93 -2.43
C PHE A 68 1.63 -23.80 -1.55
N ILE A 69 0.79 -23.34 -0.62
CA ILE A 69 1.17 -22.30 0.34
C ILE A 69 1.79 -22.96 1.57
N GLU A 70 2.99 -22.49 1.93
CA GLU A 70 3.76 -22.94 3.08
C GLU A 70 3.92 -21.81 4.08
N THR A 71 4.04 -22.16 5.36
CA THR A 71 4.32 -21.23 6.45
C THR A 71 5.56 -21.71 7.22
N PRO A 72 6.41 -20.80 7.73
CA PRO A 72 7.61 -21.18 8.46
C PRO A 72 7.32 -21.58 9.91
N TYR A 73 8.03 -22.60 10.37
CA TYR A 73 8.05 -23.03 11.77
C TYR A 73 9.48 -23.24 12.26
N ARG A 74 9.72 -23.00 13.56
CA ARG A 74 10.99 -23.33 14.24
C ARG A 74 10.98 -24.79 14.62
N ARG A 75 12.01 -25.53 14.21
CA ARG A 75 12.14 -26.95 14.54
C ARG A 75 12.58 -27.14 16.00
N ILE A 76 11.96 -28.07 16.70
CA ILE A 76 12.40 -28.53 18.01
C ILE A 76 13.34 -29.71 17.80
N ASP A 77 14.47 -29.69 18.50
CA ASP A 77 15.42 -30.80 18.47
C ASP A 77 14.85 -31.98 19.26
N PRO A 78 14.60 -33.15 18.62
CA PRO A 78 14.00 -34.30 19.28
C PRO A 78 14.90 -34.93 20.35
N GLU A 79 16.21 -34.69 20.32
CA GLU A 79 17.13 -35.23 21.34
C GLU A 79 17.18 -34.36 22.59
N THR A 80 17.14 -33.03 22.41
CA THR A 80 17.32 -32.07 23.51
C THR A 80 16.03 -31.41 23.98
N GLY A 81 14.94 -31.49 23.20
CA GLY A 81 13.68 -30.81 23.46
C GLY A 81 13.74 -29.28 23.34
N LYS A 82 14.82 -28.75 22.73
CA LYS A 82 15.08 -27.31 22.64
C LYS A 82 14.62 -26.74 21.30
N VAL A 83 14.07 -25.54 21.34
CA VAL A 83 13.65 -24.81 20.13
C VAL A 83 14.88 -24.29 19.39
N THR A 84 15.12 -24.80 18.19
CA THR A 84 16.30 -24.42 17.40
C THR A 84 16.08 -23.12 16.61
N SER A 85 17.15 -22.62 15.99
CA SER A 85 17.11 -21.52 15.02
C SER A 85 16.82 -22.00 13.59
N ARG A 86 16.66 -23.32 13.38
CA ARG A 86 16.34 -23.88 12.08
C ARG A 86 14.85 -23.63 11.77
N ILE A 87 14.60 -23.02 10.63
CA ILE A 87 13.26 -22.73 10.13
C ILE A 87 12.97 -23.67 8.96
N ASP A 88 11.93 -24.48 9.10
CA ASP A 88 11.42 -25.32 8.03
C ASP A 88 10.05 -24.78 7.58
N TYR A 89 9.81 -24.73 6.27
CA TYR A 89 8.54 -24.31 5.68
C TYR A 89 7.69 -25.54 5.44
N LEU A 90 6.46 -25.56 5.99
CA LEU A 90 5.57 -26.73 5.91
C LEU A 90 4.29 -26.40 5.15
N THR A 91 3.88 -27.32 4.27
CA THR A 91 2.53 -27.30 3.68
C THR A 91 1.47 -27.72 4.71
N ALA A 92 0.20 -27.53 4.38
CA ALA A 92 -0.90 -27.86 5.31
C ALA A 92 -0.96 -29.36 5.64
N ASP A 93 -0.72 -30.22 4.65
CA ASP A 93 -0.69 -31.68 4.81
C ASP A 93 0.54 -32.18 5.58
N GLU A 94 1.67 -31.49 5.46
CA GLU A 94 2.86 -31.78 6.27
C GLU A 94 2.64 -31.41 7.74
N GLU A 95 2.07 -30.22 8.00
CA GLU A 95 1.78 -29.73 9.36
C GLU A 95 0.89 -30.68 10.16
N ASP A 96 -0.08 -31.34 9.53
CA ASP A 96 -0.99 -32.29 10.18
C ASP A 96 -0.29 -33.49 10.85
N ASN A 97 0.98 -33.75 10.52
CA ASN A 97 1.75 -34.83 11.12
C ASN A 97 2.51 -34.40 12.39
N TYR A 98 2.49 -33.11 12.73
CA TYR A 98 3.33 -32.54 13.78
C TYR A 98 2.51 -31.78 14.82
N VAL A 99 3.02 -31.75 16.06
CA VAL A 99 2.46 -30.95 17.14
C VAL A 99 3.18 -29.60 17.19
N VAL A 100 2.43 -28.50 16.99
CA VAL A 100 3.00 -27.16 16.85
C VAL A 100 2.66 -26.28 18.05
N ALA A 101 3.67 -25.84 18.80
CA ALA A 101 3.52 -24.88 19.89
C ALA A 101 3.28 -23.44 19.40
N GLN A 102 2.56 -22.67 20.21
CA GLN A 102 2.30 -21.25 19.94
C GLN A 102 3.57 -20.39 20.10
N ALA A 103 3.61 -19.25 19.40
CA ALA A 103 4.77 -18.34 19.41
C ALA A 103 5.01 -17.65 20.77
N ASN A 104 3.99 -17.59 21.63
CA ASN A 104 4.01 -16.94 22.95
C ASN A 104 4.46 -17.88 24.08
N ALA A 105 4.77 -19.15 23.79
CA ALA A 105 5.26 -20.07 24.81
C ALA A 105 6.57 -19.55 25.42
N LEU A 106 6.68 -19.62 26.75
CA LEU A 106 7.81 -19.09 27.49
C LEU A 106 9.05 -19.98 27.31
N LEU A 107 10.13 -19.38 26.80
CA LEU A 107 11.41 -20.06 26.57
C LEU A 107 12.50 -19.49 27.48
N GLY A 108 13.40 -20.36 27.93
CA GLY A 108 14.66 -19.97 28.56
C GLY A 108 15.71 -19.50 27.54
N ASP A 109 16.79 -18.90 28.02
CA ASP A 109 17.89 -18.38 27.18
C ASP A 109 18.54 -19.46 26.29
N ASP A 110 18.47 -20.71 26.72
CA ASP A 110 19.00 -21.86 25.99
C ASP A 110 18.00 -22.48 24.99
N GLY A 111 16.81 -21.89 24.85
CA GLY A 111 15.74 -22.34 23.97
C GLY A 111 14.87 -23.47 24.53
N SER A 112 15.01 -23.81 25.81
CA SER A 112 14.14 -24.79 26.48
C SER A 112 12.78 -24.19 26.87
N PHE A 113 11.73 -25.00 26.89
CA PHE A 113 10.43 -24.59 27.43
C PHE A 113 10.50 -24.49 28.96
N LEU A 114 10.06 -23.34 29.50
CA LEU A 114 10.02 -23.12 30.95
C LEU A 114 8.88 -23.90 31.62
N ASP A 115 7.75 -24.01 30.93
CA ASP A 115 6.59 -24.78 31.39
C ASP A 115 6.70 -26.26 30.97
N GLU A 116 6.25 -27.17 31.85
CA GLU A 116 6.21 -28.61 31.54
C GLU A 116 5.10 -28.94 30.52
N GLU A 117 4.01 -28.18 30.56
CA GLU A 117 2.85 -28.29 29.69
C GLU A 117 2.73 -27.03 28.83
N VAL A 118 2.63 -27.22 27.51
CA VAL A 118 2.63 -26.15 26.52
C VAL A 118 1.36 -26.25 25.69
N VAL A 119 0.74 -25.10 25.42
CA VAL A 119 -0.40 -25.02 24.49
C VAL A 119 0.10 -25.23 23.07
N ALA A 120 -0.44 -26.24 22.41
CA ALA A 120 -0.08 -26.61 21.05
C ALA A 120 -1.31 -26.88 20.18
N ARG A 121 -1.09 -26.92 18.88
CA ARG A 121 -2.06 -27.30 17.87
C ARG A 121 -1.71 -28.64 17.26
N PHE A 122 -2.71 -29.49 17.09
CA PHE A 122 -2.60 -30.73 16.34
C PHE A 122 -3.88 -30.94 15.53
N LYS A 123 -3.77 -31.01 14.19
CA LYS A 123 -4.90 -31.24 13.26
C LYS A 123 -6.11 -30.32 13.49
N GLY A 124 -5.85 -29.05 13.77
CA GLY A 124 -6.88 -28.04 14.01
C GLY A 124 -7.41 -27.96 15.44
N GLU A 125 -7.06 -28.91 16.32
CA GLU A 125 -7.44 -28.85 17.73
C GLU A 125 -6.36 -28.17 18.57
N ASN A 126 -6.78 -27.20 19.40
CA ASN A 126 -5.92 -26.61 20.42
C ASN A 126 -5.93 -27.52 21.65
N THR A 127 -4.77 -28.04 22.04
CA THR A 127 -4.62 -28.95 23.17
C THR A 127 -3.41 -28.58 24.02
N VAL A 128 -3.36 -29.08 25.24
CA VAL A 128 -2.22 -28.92 26.15
C VAL A 128 -1.42 -30.22 26.11
N VAL A 129 -0.15 -30.12 25.74
CA VAL A 129 0.75 -31.27 25.62
C VAL A 129 1.99 -31.05 26.47
N LYS A 130 2.62 -32.14 26.89
CA LYS A 130 3.96 -32.06 27.51
C LYS A 130 4.96 -31.53 26.49
N ARG A 131 5.91 -30.70 26.95
CA ARG A 131 6.96 -30.10 26.10
C ARG A 131 7.74 -31.11 25.24
N ASP A 132 7.91 -32.35 25.73
CA ASP A 132 8.62 -33.42 25.01
C ASP A 132 7.85 -33.98 23.79
N ARG A 133 6.58 -33.63 23.64
CA ARG A 133 5.72 -34.05 22.51
C ARG A 133 5.57 -32.97 21.44
N VAL A 134 6.24 -31.83 21.58
CA VAL A 134 6.15 -30.73 20.62
C VAL A 134 7.24 -30.88 19.57
N ASP A 135 6.87 -30.84 18.30
CA ASP A 135 7.80 -31.01 17.17
C ASP A 135 8.26 -29.67 16.58
N TYR A 136 7.37 -28.68 16.57
CA TYR A 136 7.61 -27.36 15.99
C TYR A 136 7.03 -26.24 16.85
N MET A 137 7.47 -25.02 16.61
CA MET A 137 6.93 -23.80 17.22
C MET A 137 6.73 -22.72 16.16
N ASP A 138 5.65 -21.94 16.30
CA ASP A 138 5.40 -20.74 15.48
C ASP A 138 6.61 -19.78 15.51
N VAL A 139 6.94 -19.12 14.39
CA VAL A 139 8.08 -18.18 14.32
C VAL A 139 7.77 -16.82 14.94
N SER A 140 6.52 -16.37 14.84
CA SER A 140 6.10 -15.04 15.27
C SER A 140 4.58 -15.00 15.42
N PRO A 141 4.02 -14.27 16.40
CA PRO A 141 2.57 -14.02 16.48
C PRO A 141 2.02 -13.35 15.20
N LYS A 142 2.85 -12.56 14.51
CA LYS A 142 2.47 -11.85 13.27
C LYS A 142 2.30 -12.80 12.08
N GLN A 143 2.69 -14.06 12.20
CA GLN A 143 2.63 -15.01 11.09
C GLN A 143 1.20 -15.31 10.64
N VAL A 144 0.23 -15.18 11.52
CA VAL A 144 -1.17 -15.55 11.26
C VAL A 144 -1.87 -14.53 10.35
N VAL A 145 -1.47 -13.27 10.44
CA VAL A 145 -2.17 -12.13 9.83
C VAL A 145 -1.45 -11.61 8.59
N SER A 146 -2.16 -10.88 7.73
CA SER A 146 -1.59 -10.23 6.54
C SER A 146 -0.74 -9.00 6.90
N ALA A 147 -0.03 -8.45 5.91
CA ALA A 147 0.77 -7.25 6.10
C ALA A 147 -0.07 -6.04 6.57
N ALA A 148 -1.30 -5.86 6.07
CA ALA A 148 -2.17 -4.77 6.50
C ALA A 148 -2.69 -4.98 7.92
N THR A 149 -3.25 -6.15 8.22
CA THR A 149 -3.73 -6.47 9.56
C THR A 149 -2.60 -6.41 10.60
N ALA A 150 -1.37 -6.78 10.22
CA ALA A 150 -0.20 -6.67 11.08
C ALA A 150 0.24 -5.22 11.38
N CYS A 151 -0.26 -4.22 10.65
CA CYS A 151 -0.04 -2.79 10.94
C CYS A 151 -1.07 -2.21 11.92
N ILE A 152 -2.02 -3.01 12.42
CA ILE A 152 -3.00 -2.57 13.43
C ILE A 152 -2.40 -2.81 14.83
N PRO A 153 -2.13 -1.75 15.62
CA PRO A 153 -1.69 -1.92 17.00
C PRO A 153 -2.85 -2.40 17.87
N PHE A 154 -2.55 -3.14 18.95
CA PHE A 154 -3.54 -3.67 19.90
C PHE A 154 -4.62 -4.55 19.27
N LEU A 155 -4.31 -5.20 18.14
CA LEU A 155 -5.22 -6.08 17.40
C LEU A 155 -5.87 -7.15 18.29
N GLU A 156 -5.16 -7.62 19.32
CA GLU A 156 -5.65 -8.59 20.29
C GLU A 156 -6.83 -8.08 21.16
N ASN A 157 -7.07 -6.77 21.20
CA ASN A 157 -8.17 -6.14 21.93
C ASN A 157 -9.35 -5.76 21.03
N ASP A 158 -9.22 -5.94 19.71
CA ASP A 158 -10.25 -5.60 18.75
C ASP A 158 -11.09 -6.82 18.36
N ASP A 159 -12.39 -6.61 18.15
CA ASP A 159 -13.25 -7.63 17.52
C ASP A 159 -12.81 -7.87 16.07
N SER A 160 -12.88 -9.13 15.63
CA SER A 160 -12.43 -9.55 14.31
C SER A 160 -13.13 -8.81 13.16
N ASN A 161 -14.41 -8.42 13.30
CA ASN A 161 -15.09 -7.65 12.27
C ASN A 161 -14.54 -6.21 12.18
N ARG A 162 -14.19 -5.60 13.32
CA ARG A 162 -13.59 -4.26 13.36
C ARG A 162 -12.17 -4.27 12.83
N ALA A 163 -11.40 -5.32 13.12
CA ALA A 163 -10.09 -5.52 12.53
C ALA A 163 -10.16 -5.69 11.01
N LEU A 164 -11.15 -6.42 10.50
CA LEU A 164 -11.40 -6.57 9.06
C LEU A 164 -11.68 -5.21 8.40
N MET A 165 -12.60 -4.43 8.98
CA MET A 165 -12.91 -3.09 8.49
C MET A 165 -11.67 -2.19 8.53
N GLY A 166 -10.92 -2.21 9.63
CA GLY A 166 -9.68 -1.44 9.79
C GLY A 166 -8.65 -1.73 8.71
N ALA A 167 -8.35 -3.01 8.48
CA ALA A 167 -7.42 -3.43 7.43
C ALA A 167 -7.89 -3.01 6.03
N ASN A 168 -9.20 -3.09 5.76
CA ASN A 168 -9.79 -2.66 4.49
C ASN A 168 -9.76 -1.14 4.30
N MET A 169 -10.01 -0.36 5.35
CA MET A 169 -10.00 1.10 5.34
C MET A 169 -8.58 1.66 5.19
N GLN A 170 -7.57 1.03 5.81
CA GLN A 170 -6.16 1.41 5.65
C GLN A 170 -5.74 1.42 4.17
N ARG A 171 -6.25 0.50 3.35
CA ARG A 171 -5.95 0.44 1.90
C ARG A 171 -6.57 1.60 1.10
N GLN A 172 -7.55 2.30 1.67
CA GLN A 172 -8.27 3.39 1.01
C GLN A 172 -7.72 4.77 1.38
N ALA A 173 -6.84 4.85 2.39
CA ALA A 173 -6.23 6.11 2.80
C ALA A 173 -5.47 6.76 1.63
N VAL A 174 -5.82 8.01 1.33
CA VAL A 174 -5.19 8.80 0.26
C VAL A 174 -3.88 9.41 0.77
N PRO A 175 -2.80 9.43 -0.04
CA PRO A 175 -1.57 10.10 0.35
C PRO A 175 -1.76 11.60 0.65
N LEU A 176 -1.32 12.01 1.83
CA LEU A 176 -1.33 13.40 2.28
C LEU A 176 -0.10 14.16 1.76
N MET A 177 -0.20 15.49 1.71
CA MET A 177 0.93 16.35 1.36
C MET A 177 2.07 16.24 2.38
N GLN A 178 1.73 16.09 3.66
CA GLN A 178 2.66 15.97 4.78
C GLN A 178 2.22 14.81 5.68
N PRO A 179 2.47 13.54 5.31
CA PRO A 179 2.15 12.41 6.17
C PRO A 179 3.03 12.42 7.45
N GLU A 180 2.55 11.81 8.53
CA GLU A 180 3.31 11.61 9.78
C GLU A 180 3.30 10.11 10.13
N ALA A 181 4.46 9.55 10.46
CA ALA A 181 4.61 8.19 10.91
C ALA A 181 3.77 7.96 12.17
N PRO A 182 3.11 6.79 12.30
CA PRO A 182 2.24 6.53 13.44
C PRO A 182 3.05 6.54 14.74
N ARG A 183 2.63 7.32 15.73
CA ARG A 183 3.27 7.30 17.06
C ARG A 183 3.10 5.96 17.79
N VAL A 184 2.04 5.25 17.44
CA VAL A 184 1.73 3.91 17.93
C VAL A 184 1.67 2.99 16.71
N GLY A 185 2.76 2.28 16.45
CA GLY A 185 2.90 1.33 15.34
C GLY A 185 3.27 -0.07 15.83
N THR A 186 3.44 -1.01 14.91
CA THR A 186 3.80 -2.40 15.22
C THR A 186 5.22 -2.78 14.79
N GLY A 187 5.92 -1.90 14.08
CA GLY A 187 7.19 -2.15 13.40
C GLY A 187 7.02 -2.79 12.02
N MET A 188 5.79 -3.07 11.59
CA MET A 188 5.50 -3.53 10.22
C MET A 188 5.52 -2.40 9.20
N GLU A 189 5.48 -1.15 9.66
CA GLU A 189 5.42 0.06 8.85
C GLU A 189 6.69 0.22 8.01
N TYR A 190 7.87 0.06 8.62
CA TYR A 190 9.15 0.09 7.91
C TYR A 190 9.25 -1.02 6.85
N VAL A 191 8.91 -2.26 7.23
CA VAL A 191 8.97 -3.42 6.32
C VAL A 191 8.00 -3.24 5.16
N SER A 192 6.75 -2.87 5.44
CA SER A 192 5.71 -2.69 4.42
C SER A 192 6.01 -1.50 3.51
N GLY A 193 6.51 -0.38 4.07
CA GLY A 193 6.93 0.79 3.31
C GLY A 193 8.07 0.45 2.35
N LYS A 194 9.12 -0.22 2.86
CA LYS A 194 10.27 -0.66 2.07
C LYS A 194 9.89 -1.65 0.96
N ASP A 195 9.16 -2.72 1.31
CA ASP A 195 8.87 -3.82 0.39
C ASP A 195 7.73 -3.51 -0.59
N SER A 196 6.96 -2.44 -0.38
CA SER A 196 5.95 -1.97 -1.33
C SER A 196 6.54 -1.59 -2.70
N GLY A 197 7.81 -1.18 -2.73
CA GLY A 197 8.46 -0.59 -3.89
C GLY A 197 8.21 0.92 -4.05
N ALA A 198 7.52 1.56 -3.08
CA ALA A 198 7.29 3.00 -3.10
C ALA A 198 8.54 3.82 -2.74
N ALA A 199 9.38 3.27 -1.87
CA ALA A 199 10.63 3.87 -1.43
C ALA A 199 11.77 3.62 -2.44
N VAL A 200 12.75 4.52 -2.48
CA VAL A 200 13.98 4.31 -3.26
C VAL A 200 15.04 3.68 -2.38
N ILE A 201 15.41 2.44 -2.69
CA ILE A 201 16.32 1.62 -1.88
C ILE A 201 17.74 1.64 -2.44
N CYS A 202 18.71 1.77 -1.54
CA CYS A 202 20.13 1.72 -1.84
C CYS A 202 20.57 0.30 -2.24
N LYS A 203 21.23 0.17 -3.39
CA LYS A 203 21.68 -1.13 -3.91
C LYS A 203 23.06 -1.56 -3.39
N HIS A 204 23.90 -0.60 -3.02
CA HIS A 204 25.28 -0.82 -2.62
C HIS A 204 25.67 0.11 -1.48
N GLU A 205 26.51 -0.37 -0.57
CA GLU A 205 27.07 0.46 0.49
C GLU A 205 27.93 1.59 -0.08
N GLY A 206 27.82 2.78 0.51
CA GLY A 206 28.54 3.95 0.03
C GLY A 206 28.31 5.22 0.85
N ILE A 207 28.89 6.33 0.38
CA ILE A 207 28.64 7.67 0.91
C ILE A 207 27.83 8.47 -0.11
N VAL A 208 26.82 9.19 0.38
CA VAL A 208 26.03 10.11 -0.44
C VAL A 208 26.89 11.31 -0.84
N GLU A 209 27.12 11.50 -2.14
CA GLU A 209 27.92 12.63 -2.67
C GLU A 209 27.05 13.81 -3.08
N HIS A 210 25.81 13.55 -3.51
CA HIS A 210 24.92 14.57 -4.04
C HIS A 210 23.46 14.22 -3.77
N VAL A 211 22.69 15.22 -3.35
CA VAL A 211 21.26 15.09 -3.05
C VAL A 211 20.51 16.25 -3.69
N GLU A 212 19.58 15.91 -4.57
CA GLU A 212 18.61 16.82 -5.17
C GLU A 212 17.20 16.21 -5.06
N ALA A 213 16.18 17.05 -5.28
CA ALA A 213 14.80 16.59 -5.21
C ALA A 213 14.47 15.51 -6.26
N ARG A 214 15.21 15.45 -7.38
CA ARG A 214 15.00 14.50 -8.49
C ARG A 214 16.00 13.36 -8.54
N GLU A 215 17.15 13.47 -7.87
CA GLU A 215 18.15 12.43 -7.86
C GLU A 215 19.05 12.44 -6.62
N VAL A 216 19.53 11.26 -6.23
CA VAL A 216 20.52 11.06 -5.18
C VAL A 216 21.68 10.26 -5.76
N TRP A 217 22.91 10.69 -5.52
CA TRP A 217 24.10 10.00 -5.98
C TRP A 217 24.86 9.40 -4.78
N VAL A 218 25.12 8.09 -4.85
CA VAL A 218 25.85 7.35 -3.82
C VAL A 218 27.14 6.83 -4.42
N ARG A 219 28.27 7.27 -3.85
CA ARG A 219 29.59 6.75 -4.17
C ARG A 219 29.81 5.45 -3.42
N ARG A 220 29.98 4.35 -4.16
CA ARG A 220 30.26 3.05 -3.55
C ARG A 220 31.56 3.10 -2.76
N ILE A 221 31.57 2.42 -1.63
CA ILE A 221 32.77 2.23 -0.82
C ILE A 221 33.04 0.74 -0.72
N LYS A 222 34.31 0.38 -0.83
CA LYS A 222 34.79 -0.97 -0.55
C LYS A 222 35.94 -0.88 0.43
N ASN A 223 35.93 -1.73 1.44
CA ASN A 223 37.07 -1.88 2.32
C ASN A 223 38.02 -2.92 1.71
N VAL A 224 39.20 -2.47 1.30
CA VAL A 224 40.27 -3.33 0.76
C VAL A 224 41.49 -3.13 1.64
N ASP A 225 41.99 -4.20 2.25
CA ASP A 225 43.15 -4.20 3.14
C ASP A 225 43.09 -3.17 4.29
N GLY A 226 41.89 -2.91 4.82
CA GLY A 226 41.65 -1.96 5.91
C GLY A 226 41.57 -0.49 5.47
N GLN A 227 41.62 -0.22 4.17
CA GLN A 227 41.45 1.12 3.59
C GLN A 227 40.13 1.24 2.82
N GLU A 228 39.42 2.34 3.05
CA GLU A 228 38.20 2.66 2.30
C GLU A 228 38.54 3.20 0.91
N VAL A 229 38.25 2.39 -0.10
CA VAL A 229 38.43 2.76 -1.52
C VAL A 229 37.09 3.21 -2.10
N LYS A 230 37.10 4.39 -2.72
CA LYS A 230 35.95 4.91 -3.47
C LYS A 230 35.81 4.19 -4.81
N GLY A 231 34.62 3.70 -5.11
CA GLY A 231 34.30 3.02 -6.35
C GLY A 231 33.40 3.83 -7.28
N ASP A 232 32.52 3.11 -7.98
CA ASP A 232 31.57 3.68 -8.94
C ASP A 232 30.52 4.58 -8.26
N LEU A 233 29.91 5.46 -9.06
CA LEU A 233 28.81 6.32 -8.65
C LEU A 233 27.48 5.69 -9.06
N ASP A 234 26.63 5.39 -8.08
CA ASP A 234 25.25 4.98 -8.33
C ASP A 234 24.33 6.20 -8.32
N LYS A 235 23.56 6.37 -9.39
CA LYS A 235 22.56 7.44 -9.51
C LYS A 235 21.16 6.89 -9.34
N TYR A 236 20.44 7.39 -8.35
CA TYR A 236 19.07 7.02 -8.04
C TYR A 236 18.14 8.17 -8.45
N ARG A 237 17.26 7.93 -9.43
CA ARG A 237 16.28 8.92 -9.89
C ARG A 237 14.98 8.79 -9.11
N MET A 238 14.37 9.93 -8.80
CA MET A 238 13.13 10.04 -8.06
C MET A 238 11.95 10.34 -8.99
N LEU A 239 10.80 9.73 -8.71
CA LEU A 239 9.53 10.05 -9.36
C LEU A 239 8.90 11.28 -8.71
N LYS A 240 8.53 12.29 -9.50
CA LYS A 240 8.00 13.57 -9.00
C LYS A 240 6.65 13.87 -9.63
N PHE A 241 5.65 14.06 -8.78
CA PHE A 241 4.28 14.48 -9.14
C PHE A 241 3.70 13.69 -10.32
N ILE A 242 3.78 12.36 -10.23
CA ILE A 242 3.24 11.45 -11.24
C ILE A 242 1.82 11.05 -10.85
N ARG A 243 0.92 10.99 -11.82
CA ARG A 243 -0.45 10.51 -11.63
C ARG A 243 -0.45 9.02 -11.30
N SER A 244 -1.15 8.65 -10.24
CA SER A 244 -1.48 7.24 -9.94
C SER A 244 -2.78 6.81 -10.64
N ASN A 245 -3.05 5.51 -10.68
CA ASN A 245 -4.26 4.96 -11.29
C ASN A 245 -5.56 5.50 -10.65
N GLN A 246 -5.55 5.84 -9.36
CA GLN A 246 -6.68 6.44 -8.64
C GLN A 246 -6.71 7.97 -8.69
N GLY A 247 -5.89 8.61 -9.54
CA GLY A 247 -5.82 10.07 -9.64
C GLY A 247 -5.15 10.76 -8.45
N THR A 248 -4.52 10.02 -7.55
CA THR A 248 -3.69 10.59 -6.46
C THR A 248 -2.27 10.89 -6.94
N CYS A 249 -1.54 11.73 -6.20
CA CYS A 249 -0.16 12.09 -6.52
C CYS A 249 0.87 11.08 -5.99
N TYR A 250 1.71 10.58 -6.89
CA TYR A 250 2.92 9.81 -6.57
C TYR A 250 4.15 10.73 -6.61
N ASN A 251 4.79 10.94 -5.45
CA ASN A 251 5.93 11.84 -5.32
C ASN A 251 6.93 11.25 -4.32
N GLN A 252 8.19 11.15 -4.74
CA GLN A 252 9.29 10.69 -3.91
C GLN A 252 10.14 11.85 -3.39
N ARG A 253 10.60 11.76 -2.15
CA ARG A 253 11.38 12.80 -1.47
C ARG A 253 12.63 12.20 -0.84
N PRO A 254 13.84 12.70 -1.16
CA PRO A 254 15.06 12.20 -0.53
C PRO A 254 15.03 12.45 0.99
N ILE A 255 15.50 11.47 1.76
CA ILE A 255 15.60 11.55 3.23
C ILE A 255 17.04 11.59 3.73
N VAL A 256 17.99 11.26 2.84
CA VAL A 256 19.42 11.30 3.14
C VAL A 256 20.03 12.66 2.84
N ALA A 257 21.13 12.99 3.52
CA ALA A 257 21.93 14.18 3.30
C ALA A 257 23.32 13.84 2.72
N VAL A 258 23.94 14.82 2.05
CA VAL A 258 25.31 14.69 1.56
C VAL A 258 26.26 14.36 2.71
N GLY A 259 27.13 13.36 2.50
CA GLY A 259 28.05 12.85 3.50
C GLY A 259 27.50 11.70 4.36
N ASN A 260 26.21 11.37 4.29
CA ASN A 260 25.67 10.20 4.98
C ASN A 260 26.30 8.91 4.43
N ARG A 261 26.65 7.99 5.32
CA ARG A 261 27.02 6.62 4.98
C ARG A 261 25.75 5.79 4.92
N VAL A 262 25.54 5.13 3.80
CA VAL A 262 24.35 4.31 3.54
C VAL A 262 24.77 2.88 3.26
N THR A 263 23.97 1.94 3.74
CA THR A 263 24.18 0.51 3.58
C THR A 263 23.29 -0.08 2.49
N LYS A 264 23.62 -1.28 2.01
CA LYS A 264 22.76 -1.99 1.06
C LYS A 264 21.41 -2.29 1.70
N GLY A 265 20.34 -1.88 1.02
CA GLY A 265 18.96 -2.08 1.48
C GLY A 265 18.40 -0.92 2.31
N GLU A 266 19.17 0.12 2.57
CA GLU A 266 18.71 1.32 3.27
C GLU A 266 17.83 2.19 2.36
N ILE A 267 16.89 2.95 2.93
CA ILE A 267 15.99 3.82 2.18
C ILE A 267 16.68 5.17 1.95
N LEU A 268 16.77 5.58 0.68
CA LEU A 268 17.35 6.86 0.27
C LEU A 268 16.29 7.95 0.11
N ALA A 269 15.08 7.55 -0.26
CA ALA A 269 13.96 8.46 -0.44
C ALA A 269 12.62 7.79 -0.09
N ASP A 270 11.76 8.56 0.55
CA ASP A 270 10.40 8.20 0.85
C ASP A 270 9.52 8.28 -0.39
N GLY A 271 8.56 7.36 -0.45
CA GLY A 271 7.46 7.40 -1.41
C GLY A 271 6.25 8.21 -0.92
N PRO A 272 5.12 8.16 -1.63
CA PRO A 272 3.86 8.68 -1.12
C PRO A 272 3.42 7.93 0.15
N SER A 273 2.83 8.63 1.13
CA SER A 273 2.43 8.05 2.43
C SER A 273 3.58 7.37 3.19
N MET A 274 4.74 8.02 3.24
CA MET A 274 5.89 7.57 4.02
C MET A 274 6.55 8.74 4.75
N GLU A 275 7.15 8.46 5.90
CA GLU A 275 8.01 9.39 6.64
C GLU A 275 9.21 8.63 7.21
N LEU A 276 10.42 9.07 6.84
CA LEU A 276 11.71 8.52 7.28
C LEU A 276 11.82 6.99 7.13
N GLY A 277 11.30 6.48 6.02
CA GLY A 277 11.31 5.06 5.68
C GLY A 277 10.13 4.25 6.24
N GLU A 278 9.33 4.82 7.13
CA GLU A 278 8.14 4.16 7.67
C GLU A 278 6.88 4.48 6.85
N LEU A 279 5.95 3.54 6.82
CA LEU A 279 4.62 3.75 6.25
C LEU A 279 3.84 4.76 7.11
N ALA A 280 3.45 5.88 6.48
CA ALA A 280 2.73 6.98 7.11
C ALA A 280 1.44 7.26 6.32
N LEU A 281 0.38 6.50 6.60
CA LEU A 281 -0.89 6.58 5.86
C LEU A 281 -1.71 7.84 6.18
N GLY A 282 -1.44 8.51 7.31
CA GLY A 282 -2.24 9.61 7.82
C GLY A 282 -1.45 10.58 8.71
N ARG A 283 -2.10 11.06 9.76
CA ARG A 283 -1.55 12.02 10.73
C ARG A 283 -1.91 11.60 12.15
N ASN A 284 -1.04 11.91 13.11
CA ASN A 284 -1.38 11.77 14.53
C ASN A 284 -2.14 13.03 14.98
N VAL A 285 -3.32 12.85 15.57
CA VAL A 285 -4.15 13.96 16.08
C VAL A 285 -4.50 13.76 17.55
N LEU A 286 -4.72 14.87 18.26
CA LEU A 286 -5.24 14.84 19.63
C LEU A 286 -6.75 14.60 19.57
N VAL A 287 -7.20 13.50 20.17
CA VAL A 287 -8.61 13.10 20.22
C VAL A 287 -9.09 13.12 21.66
N ALA A 288 -10.31 13.64 21.88
CA ALA A 288 -10.99 13.58 23.16
C ALA A 288 -12.29 12.76 22.99
N PHE A 289 -12.48 11.77 23.86
CA PHE A 289 -13.71 10.99 23.91
C PHE A 289 -14.70 11.66 24.88
N MET A 290 -15.67 12.39 24.33
CA MET A 290 -16.77 12.98 25.08
C MET A 290 -17.95 13.25 24.15
N THR A 291 -19.15 13.39 24.71
CA THR A 291 -20.29 13.92 23.96
C THR A 291 -20.14 15.43 23.78
N TRP A 292 -20.44 15.95 22.60
CA TRP A 292 -20.34 17.38 22.33
C TRP A 292 -21.53 17.88 21.53
N ASP A 293 -22.53 18.43 22.23
CA ASP A 293 -23.75 19.05 21.68
C ASP A 293 -24.48 18.23 20.60
N GLY A 294 -24.31 16.91 20.60
CA GLY A 294 -24.89 16.01 19.60
C GLY A 294 -24.22 16.05 18.22
N TYR A 295 -23.18 16.86 18.01
CA TYR A 295 -22.46 16.91 16.73
C TYR A 295 -21.66 15.63 16.43
N ASN A 296 -21.36 14.84 17.45
CA ASN A 296 -20.77 13.50 17.33
C ASN A 296 -21.79 12.39 17.55
N TYR A 297 -23.04 12.61 17.14
CA TYR A 297 -24.07 11.57 17.14
C TYR A 297 -23.72 10.45 16.14
N GLU A 298 -24.02 9.20 16.50
CA GLU A 298 -23.57 7.99 15.79
C GLU A 298 -22.05 7.96 15.63
N ASP A 299 -21.55 7.90 14.38
CA ASP A 299 -20.12 7.84 14.04
C ASP A 299 -19.59 9.19 13.49
N ALA A 300 -20.32 10.29 13.70
CA ALA A 300 -19.91 11.60 13.26
C ALA A 300 -18.68 12.11 14.02
N ILE A 301 -17.73 12.70 13.29
CA ILE A 301 -16.48 13.23 13.84
C ILE A 301 -16.51 14.75 13.80
N ILE A 302 -16.23 15.38 14.94
CA ILE A 302 -16.05 16.83 15.04
C ILE A 302 -14.58 17.13 14.83
N MET A 303 -14.28 18.01 13.88
CA MET A 303 -12.91 18.43 13.59
C MET A 303 -12.68 19.87 14.04
N SER A 304 -11.51 20.13 14.61
CA SER A 304 -11.07 21.49 14.89
C SER A 304 -10.73 22.20 13.59
N GLU A 305 -11.17 23.46 13.44
CA GLU A 305 -10.81 24.34 12.32
C GLU A 305 -9.28 24.46 12.13
N ARG A 306 -8.51 24.29 13.22
CA ARG A 306 -7.04 24.27 13.16
C ARG A 306 -6.50 23.22 12.20
N LEU A 307 -7.13 22.04 12.11
CA LEU A 307 -6.68 20.97 11.21
C LEU A 307 -6.79 21.37 9.74
N VAL A 308 -7.74 22.24 9.40
CA VAL A 308 -7.90 22.79 8.05
C VAL A 308 -6.87 23.89 7.80
N LYS A 309 -6.67 24.79 8.77
CA LYS A 309 -5.68 25.89 8.67
C LYS A 309 -4.24 25.40 8.54
N ASP A 310 -3.93 24.28 9.17
CA ASP A 310 -2.58 23.69 9.18
C ASP A 310 -2.37 22.66 8.04
N ASP A 311 -3.30 22.56 7.08
CA ASP A 311 -3.24 21.64 5.92
C ASP A 311 -3.01 20.16 6.30
N VAL A 312 -3.52 19.73 7.47
CA VAL A 312 -3.20 18.43 8.07
C VAL A 312 -3.63 17.26 7.17
N TYR A 313 -4.81 17.36 6.57
CA TYR A 313 -5.38 16.32 5.70
C TYR A 313 -5.42 16.70 4.22
N THR A 314 -4.65 17.72 3.80
CA THR A 314 -4.60 18.15 2.41
C THR A 314 -3.89 17.11 1.53
N SER A 315 -4.54 16.68 0.45
CA SER A 315 -4.02 15.73 -0.54
C SER A 315 -3.86 16.39 -1.92
N ILE A 316 -3.00 15.81 -2.76
CA ILE A 316 -2.80 16.28 -4.15
C ILE A 316 -3.42 15.26 -5.09
N HIS A 317 -4.32 15.73 -5.95
CA HIS A 317 -4.95 14.96 -7.00
C HIS A 317 -4.46 15.42 -8.37
N ILE A 318 -4.24 14.45 -9.27
CA ILE A 318 -3.76 14.69 -10.63
C ILE A 318 -4.75 14.02 -11.57
N GLU A 319 -5.43 14.84 -12.35
CA GLU A 319 -6.37 14.42 -13.38
C GLU A 319 -5.73 14.58 -14.76
N GLU A 320 -6.12 13.69 -15.67
CA GLU A 320 -5.64 13.69 -17.04
C GLU A 320 -6.86 13.81 -17.95
N TYR A 321 -6.84 14.84 -18.79
CA TYR A 321 -7.87 15.13 -19.76
C TYR A 321 -7.27 15.00 -21.15
N GLU A 322 -7.90 14.21 -21.99
CA GLU A 322 -7.46 13.97 -23.36
C GLU A 322 -8.45 14.61 -24.33
N SER A 323 -7.91 15.31 -25.33
CA SER A 323 -8.68 15.85 -26.45
C SER A 323 -8.02 15.42 -27.73
N GLU A 324 -8.77 14.68 -28.56
CA GLU A 324 -8.32 14.21 -29.86
C GLU A 324 -8.96 15.05 -30.98
N SER A 325 -8.15 15.33 -32.00
CA SER A 325 -8.60 15.88 -33.28
C SER A 325 -8.78 14.73 -34.27
N ARG A 326 -9.96 14.63 -34.89
CA ARG A 326 -10.28 13.54 -35.83
C ARG A 326 -10.65 14.07 -37.20
N ASP A 327 -10.41 13.26 -38.23
CA ASP A 327 -10.93 13.51 -39.56
C ASP A 327 -12.42 13.18 -39.63
N THR A 328 -13.24 14.21 -39.87
CA THR A 328 -14.68 14.03 -40.10
C THR A 328 -14.97 14.02 -41.59
N LYS A 329 -16.20 13.61 -41.97
CA LYS A 329 -16.66 13.65 -43.37
C LYS A 329 -16.70 15.07 -43.95
N LEU A 330 -16.83 16.08 -43.10
CA LEU A 330 -16.95 17.49 -43.50
C LEU A 330 -15.59 18.20 -43.52
N GLY A 331 -14.55 17.55 -43.01
CA GLY A 331 -13.19 18.08 -42.91
C GLY A 331 -12.47 17.61 -41.65
N PRO A 332 -11.16 17.86 -41.55
CA PRO A 332 -10.39 17.63 -40.34
C PRO A 332 -10.87 18.54 -39.20
N GLU A 333 -10.93 18.01 -37.97
CA GLU A 333 -10.94 18.86 -36.78
C GLU A 333 -9.57 19.50 -36.60
N GLU A 334 -9.54 20.73 -36.12
CA GLU A 334 -8.31 21.48 -35.87
C GLU A 334 -8.19 21.88 -34.40
N ILE A 335 -6.98 21.74 -33.85
CA ILE A 335 -6.62 22.29 -32.55
C ILE A 335 -6.06 23.68 -32.81
N THR A 336 -6.77 24.71 -32.35
CA THR A 336 -6.43 26.11 -32.60
C THR A 336 -6.98 27.01 -31.49
N ARG A 337 -6.36 28.17 -31.32
CA ARG A 337 -6.84 29.24 -30.44
C ARG A 337 -8.01 30.01 -31.06
N ASP A 338 -8.19 29.94 -32.38
CA ASP A 338 -9.27 30.64 -33.09
C ASP A 338 -10.61 29.89 -32.93
N ILE A 339 -11.30 30.14 -31.82
CA ILE A 339 -12.55 29.48 -31.46
C ILE A 339 -13.72 30.45 -31.67
N PRO A 340 -14.71 30.11 -32.51
CA PRO A 340 -15.83 31.00 -32.79
C PRO A 340 -16.70 31.21 -31.55
N ASN A 341 -17.22 32.43 -31.37
CA ASN A 341 -18.12 32.84 -30.28
C ASN A 341 -17.53 32.75 -28.86
N VAL A 342 -16.19 32.70 -28.73
CA VAL A 342 -15.50 32.72 -27.44
C VAL A 342 -14.78 34.07 -27.25
N GLY A 343 -14.95 34.71 -26.10
CA GLY A 343 -14.29 35.97 -25.78
C GLY A 343 -12.80 35.81 -25.43
N GLU A 344 -12.00 36.87 -25.60
CA GLU A 344 -10.56 36.89 -25.29
C GLU A 344 -10.23 36.46 -23.85
N ASP A 345 -11.11 36.77 -22.88
CA ASP A 345 -10.91 36.39 -21.48
C ASP A 345 -10.83 34.87 -21.27
N ALA A 346 -11.60 34.09 -22.05
CA ALA A 346 -11.57 32.62 -21.99
C ALA A 346 -10.35 32.03 -22.73
N LEU A 347 -9.79 32.77 -23.71
CA LEU A 347 -8.62 32.38 -24.47
C LEU A 347 -7.30 32.81 -23.81
N ARG A 348 -7.34 33.60 -22.73
CA ARG A 348 -6.17 34.21 -22.07
C ARG A 348 -5.07 33.21 -21.67
N ASN A 349 -5.46 31.97 -21.37
CA ASN A 349 -4.56 30.92 -20.90
C ASN A 349 -4.06 30.00 -22.02
N LEU A 350 -4.60 30.13 -23.24
CA LEU A 350 -4.22 29.33 -24.41
C LEU A 350 -3.05 29.97 -25.15
N ASP A 351 -2.07 29.14 -25.53
CA ASP A 351 -0.97 29.53 -26.39
C ASP A 351 -1.42 29.71 -27.86
N GLU A 352 -0.48 30.05 -28.74
CA GLU A 352 -0.74 30.24 -30.18
C GLU A 352 -1.31 28.98 -30.87
N ARG A 353 -1.10 27.80 -30.28
CA ARG A 353 -1.58 26.52 -30.80
C ARG A 353 -2.96 26.14 -30.23
N GLY A 354 -3.52 26.95 -29.34
CA GLY A 354 -4.78 26.63 -28.66
C GLY A 354 -4.61 25.65 -27.50
N ILE A 355 -3.40 25.51 -26.93
CA ILE A 355 -3.12 24.63 -25.78
C ILE A 355 -2.86 25.47 -24.54
N ILE A 356 -3.40 25.06 -23.39
CA ILE A 356 -3.15 25.76 -22.14
C ILE A 356 -1.66 25.78 -21.74
N ARG A 357 -1.19 26.93 -21.25
CA ARG A 357 0.17 27.05 -20.71
C ARG A 357 0.35 26.26 -19.41
N THR A 358 1.53 25.63 -19.25
CA THR A 358 1.89 24.97 -17.99
C THR A 358 1.96 25.98 -16.83
N GLY A 359 1.31 25.67 -15.71
CA GLY A 359 1.27 26.52 -14.52
C GLY A 359 0.11 27.54 -14.50
N ALA A 360 -0.81 27.49 -15.46
CA ALA A 360 -2.05 28.25 -15.38
C ALA A 360 -2.99 27.67 -14.32
N GLU A 361 -3.54 28.54 -13.48
CA GLU A 361 -4.68 28.20 -12.61
C GLU A 361 -5.98 28.28 -13.43
N VAL A 362 -6.78 27.22 -13.33
CA VAL A 362 -8.04 27.07 -14.07
C VAL A 362 -9.19 26.85 -13.12
N LYS A 363 -10.38 27.23 -13.56
CA LYS A 363 -11.66 26.97 -12.91
C LYS A 363 -12.55 26.13 -13.81
N ASP A 364 -13.65 25.65 -13.24
CA ASP A 364 -14.70 25.00 -14.02
C ASP A 364 -15.17 25.92 -15.17
N GLY A 365 -15.25 25.35 -16.36
CA GLY A 365 -15.58 26.07 -17.60
C GLY A 365 -14.40 26.69 -18.36
N ASP A 366 -13.18 26.71 -17.80
CA ASP A 366 -12.00 27.22 -18.53
C ASP A 366 -11.57 26.25 -19.64
N LEU A 367 -11.10 26.80 -20.76
CA LEU A 367 -10.65 26.01 -21.91
C LEU A 367 -9.21 25.51 -21.71
N LEU A 368 -9.02 24.19 -21.76
CA LEU A 368 -7.69 23.55 -21.72
C LEU A 368 -7.09 23.35 -23.11
N VAL A 369 -7.93 22.96 -24.07
CA VAL A 369 -7.54 22.75 -25.47
C VAL A 369 -8.64 23.31 -26.37
N GLY A 370 -8.28 24.29 -27.19
CA GLY A 370 -9.14 24.83 -28.22
C GLY A 370 -9.27 23.86 -29.38
N LYS A 371 -10.48 23.35 -29.61
CA LYS A 371 -10.79 22.46 -30.73
C LYS A 371 -11.96 22.99 -31.54
N VAL A 372 -11.78 23.09 -32.86
CA VAL A 372 -12.84 23.46 -33.79
C VAL A 372 -13.17 22.29 -34.70
N THR A 373 -14.47 22.03 -34.85
CA THR A 373 -14.99 20.98 -35.72
C THR A 373 -15.72 21.64 -36.90
N PRO A 374 -15.41 21.28 -38.16
CA PRO A 374 -16.13 21.81 -39.30
C PRO A 374 -17.61 21.40 -39.23
N LYS A 375 -18.49 22.40 -39.17
CA LYS A 375 -19.95 22.19 -39.18
C LYS A 375 -20.50 22.42 -40.58
N GLY A 376 -21.42 21.54 -41.00
CA GLY A 376 -22.20 21.74 -42.21
C GLY A 376 -23.14 22.94 -42.05
N VAL A 377 -23.51 23.57 -43.17
CA VAL A 377 -24.45 24.67 -43.18
C VAL A 377 -25.80 24.18 -42.64
N THR A 378 -26.21 24.73 -41.50
CA THR A 378 -27.54 24.51 -40.94
C THR A 378 -28.49 25.53 -41.59
N GLU A 379 -29.64 25.10 -42.10
CA GLU A 379 -30.66 26.05 -42.59
C GLU A 379 -31.16 26.88 -41.40
N LEU A 380 -30.73 28.15 -41.34
CA LEU A 380 -31.20 29.11 -40.37
C LEU A 380 -32.71 29.32 -40.55
N THR A 381 -33.44 29.34 -39.44
CA THR A 381 -34.87 29.67 -39.41
C THR A 381 -35.12 31.09 -39.91
N ALA A 382 -36.36 31.39 -40.32
CA ALA A 382 -36.72 32.74 -40.80
C ALA A 382 -36.45 33.83 -39.74
N GLU A 383 -36.58 33.49 -38.45
CA GLU A 383 -36.30 34.36 -37.31
C GLU A 383 -34.80 34.64 -37.15
N GLU A 384 -33.94 33.63 -37.24
CA GLU A 384 -32.48 33.79 -37.16
C GLU A 384 -31.90 34.54 -38.37
N ARG A 385 -32.48 34.36 -39.57
CA ARG A 385 -32.10 35.14 -40.76
C ARG A 385 -32.38 36.63 -40.61
N LEU A 386 -33.44 36.99 -39.91
CA LEU A 386 -33.82 38.38 -39.64
C LEU A 386 -32.94 39.01 -38.56
N LEU A 387 -32.36 38.20 -37.67
CA LEU A 387 -31.45 38.64 -36.61
C LEU A 387 -30.01 38.84 -37.11
N HIS A 388 -29.65 38.13 -38.19
CA HIS A 388 -28.34 38.24 -38.86
C HIS A 388 -28.28 39.30 -39.98
N ALA A 389 -29.43 39.75 -40.50
CA ALA A 389 -29.56 40.80 -41.52
C ALA A 389 -29.69 42.18 -40.87
#